data_AF-A0A967GYC8-F1
#
_entry.id   AF-A0A967GYC8-F1
#
_cell.length_a   1.000
_cell.length_b   1.000
_cell.length_c   1.000
_cell.angle_alpha   90.00
_cell.angle_beta   90.00
_cell.angle_gamma   90.00
#
_symmetry.space_group_name_H-M   'P 1'
#
loop_
_entity.id
_entity.type
_entity.pdbx_description
1 polymer ?
#
loop_
_entity_poly.entity_id
_entity_poly.type
_entity_poly.pdbx_seq_one_letter_code
_entity_poly.pdbx_strand_id
1 'polypeptide(L)'
;LFAEDKIKKTAESMTLELVRNPDILGSARSKFGFTGVLVGFAAETENLEQNARDKLRRKDCDLVVANDVSQEGLGFDSDHNQVILVYPDRVEPLPLDTKEHLAHLILDSVQELLSARG
;
A
#
# COMPACT_ATOMS: atom_id res chain seq x y z
N LEU A 1 9.34 22.11 -5.15
CA LEU A 1 10.54 22.84 -5.59
C LEU A 1 10.89 22.30 -6.97
N PHE A 2 10.83 23.13 -8.00
CA PHE A 2 11.28 22.79 -9.35
C PHE A 2 12.48 23.68 -9.67
N ALA A 3 13.46 23.15 -10.42
CA ALA A 3 14.51 24.00 -10.97
C ALA A 3 13.89 24.90 -12.04
N GLU A 4 14.03 26.22 -11.91
CA GLU A 4 13.51 27.19 -12.89
C GLU A 4 14.14 26.99 -14.27
N ASP A 5 15.40 26.52 -14.29
CA ASP A 5 16.15 26.22 -15.49
C ASP A 5 16.58 24.75 -15.55
N LYS A 6 16.82 24.26 -16.76
CA LYS A 6 17.39 22.93 -17.01
C LYS A 6 18.74 22.79 -16.29
N ILE A 7 18.83 21.77 -15.43
CA ILE A 7 20.07 21.43 -14.73
C ILE A 7 21.14 21.01 -15.77
N LYS A 8 22.24 21.77 -15.83
CA LYS A 8 23.37 21.52 -16.74
C LYS A 8 24.30 20.45 -16.16
N LYS A 9 24.84 19.57 -17.01
CA LYS A 9 25.72 18.44 -16.62
C LYS A 9 27.19 18.84 -16.37
N THR A 10 27.41 20.00 -15.75
CA THR A 10 28.74 20.61 -15.60
C THR A 10 29.34 20.43 -14.21
N ALA A 11 28.56 19.97 -13.24
CA ALA A 11 29.03 19.74 -11.88
C ALA A 11 29.59 18.31 -11.73
N GLU A 12 30.65 18.16 -10.93
CA GLU A 12 31.23 16.85 -10.59
C GLU A 12 30.30 15.99 -9.70
N SER A 13 29.38 16.62 -8.96
CA SER A 13 28.39 15.94 -8.12
C SER A 13 27.04 16.68 -8.09
N MET A 14 25.97 15.95 -7.73
CA MET A 14 24.60 16.48 -7.60
C MET A 14 24.02 16.04 -6.25
N THR A 15 23.42 16.99 -5.52
CA THR A 15 22.71 16.74 -4.26
C THR A 15 21.23 17.07 -4.44
N LEU A 16 20.35 16.16 -4.03
CA LEU A 16 18.90 16.39 -4.02
C LEU A 16 18.42 16.49 -2.57
N GLU A 17 17.95 17.66 -2.19
CA GLU A 17 17.26 17.84 -0.91
C GLU A 17 15.78 17.49 -1.08
N LEU A 18 15.33 16.49 -0.32
CA LEU A 18 13.95 15.99 -0.37
C LEU A 18 13.21 16.40 0.90
N VAL A 19 11.96 16.81 0.73
CA VAL A 19 11.02 17.03 1.83
C VAL A 19 9.96 15.93 1.82
N ARG A 20 9.49 15.56 3.00
CA ARG A 20 8.47 14.52 3.13
C ARG A 20 7.13 15.03 2.59
N ASN A 21 6.52 14.27 1.69
CA ASN A 21 5.17 14.58 1.21
C ASN A 21 4.11 14.40 2.31
N PRO A 22 2.99 15.15 2.25
CA PRO A 22 1.87 14.95 3.15
C PRO A 22 1.34 13.51 3.13
N ASP A 23 0.91 13.03 4.29
CA ASP A 23 0.34 11.71 4.44
C ASP A 23 -1.13 11.67 4.01
N ILE A 24 -1.39 11.42 2.73
CA ILE A 24 -2.75 11.43 2.17
C ILE A 24 -3.63 10.34 2.80
N LEU A 25 -3.14 9.09 2.82
CA LEU A 25 -3.90 7.97 3.35
C LEU A 25 -4.20 8.13 4.85
N GLY A 26 -3.19 8.52 5.66
CA GLY A 26 -3.39 8.78 7.09
C GLY A 26 -4.26 10.01 7.39
N SER A 27 -4.48 10.87 6.40
CA SER A 27 -5.38 12.02 6.50
C SER A 27 -6.83 11.70 6.10
N ALA A 28 -7.10 10.52 5.50
CA ALA A 28 -8.41 10.15 4.98
C ALA A 28 -9.54 10.32 6.01
N ARG A 29 -9.37 9.76 7.21
CA ARG A 29 -10.37 9.87 8.28
C ARG A 29 -10.27 11.21 9.01
N SER A 30 -9.09 11.51 9.55
CA SER A 30 -8.88 12.63 10.45
C SER A 30 -9.06 14.01 9.83
N LYS A 31 -8.76 14.18 8.53
CA LYS A 31 -8.86 15.47 7.84
C LYS A 31 -9.98 15.52 6.80
N PHE A 32 -10.15 14.44 6.04
CA PHE A 32 -11.13 14.40 4.97
C PHE A 32 -12.49 13.80 5.39
N GLY A 33 -12.61 13.33 6.64
CA GLY A 33 -13.87 12.82 7.18
C GLY A 33 -14.36 11.54 6.51
N PHE A 34 -13.47 10.75 5.91
CA PHE A 34 -13.85 9.51 5.25
C PHE A 34 -14.40 8.48 6.24
N THR A 35 -15.63 8.01 6.01
CA THR A 35 -16.33 7.07 6.90
C THR A 35 -16.45 5.66 6.35
N GLY A 36 -16.15 5.45 5.06
CA GLY A 36 -16.21 4.13 4.42
C GLY A 36 -15.14 3.15 4.91
N VAL A 37 -15.08 2.00 4.24
CA VAL A 37 -13.99 1.03 4.41
C VAL A 37 -12.72 1.60 3.75
N LEU A 38 -11.67 1.79 4.54
CA LEU A 38 -10.41 2.36 4.10
C LEU A 38 -9.38 1.25 3.90
N VAL A 39 -9.02 1.00 2.64
CA VAL A 39 -8.04 -0.03 2.26
C VAL A 39 -6.70 0.61 1.92
N GLY A 40 -5.64 0.18 2.59
CA GLY A 40 -4.26 0.53 2.27
C GLY A 40 -3.57 -0.55 1.45
N PHE A 41 -2.60 -0.17 0.61
CA PHE A 41 -1.71 -1.11 -0.08
C PHE A 41 -0.26 -0.91 0.38
N ALA A 42 0.49 -2.00 0.56
CA ALA A 42 1.90 -1.99 0.94
C ALA A 42 2.70 -2.96 0.07
N ALA A 43 3.81 -2.47 -0.49
CA ALA A 43 4.83 -3.31 -1.11
C ALA A 43 6.03 -3.27 -0.18
N GLU A 44 6.45 -4.42 0.32
CA GLU A 44 7.54 -4.55 1.29
C GLU A 44 8.60 -5.50 0.74
N THR A 45 9.85 -5.31 1.17
CA THR A 45 10.97 -6.21 0.83
C THR A 45 11.43 -7.06 2.01
N GLU A 46 10.92 -6.76 3.20
CA GLU A 46 11.21 -7.46 4.45
C GLU A 46 10.07 -7.25 5.45
N ASN A 47 9.97 -8.11 6.47
CA ASN A 47 9.05 -7.94 7.59
C ASN A 47 7.59 -7.65 7.18
N LEU A 48 7.12 -8.30 6.11
CA LEU A 48 5.86 -8.00 5.41
C LEU A 48 4.67 -7.80 6.35
N GLU A 49 4.37 -8.79 7.21
CA GLU A 49 3.23 -8.72 8.13
C GLU A 49 3.37 -7.58 9.15
N GLN A 50 4.56 -7.42 9.74
CA GLN A 50 4.81 -6.40 10.76
C GLN A 50 4.63 -5.00 10.17
N ASN A 51 5.24 -4.73 9.01
CA ASN A 51 5.14 -3.44 8.32
C ASN A 51 3.69 -3.15 7.90
N ALA A 52 2.96 -4.17 7.42
CA ALA A 52 1.55 -4.05 7.06
C ALA A 52 0.66 -3.73 8.28
N ARG A 53 0.89 -4.38 9.42
CA ARG A 53 0.18 -4.07 10.69
C ARG A 53 0.46 -2.67 11.20
N ASP A 54 1.73 -2.23 11.12
CA ASP A 54 2.12 -0.87 11.49
C ASP A 54 1.48 0.17 10.56
N LYS A 55 1.40 -0.13 9.26
CA LYS A 55 0.68 0.72 8.30
C LYS A 55 -0.81 0.78 8.64
N LEU A 56 -1.45 -0.37 8.89
CA LEU A 56 -2.87 -0.43 9.23
C LEU A 56 -3.20 0.49 10.41
N ARG A 57 -2.46 0.35 11.51
CA ARG A 57 -2.63 1.18 12.71
C ARG A 57 -2.36 2.66 12.44
N ARG A 58 -1.22 2.98 11.83
CA ARG A 58 -0.78 4.38 11.63
C ARG A 58 -1.66 5.14 10.65
N LYS A 59 -2.30 4.43 9.72
CA LYS A 59 -3.14 5.02 8.67
C LYS A 59 -4.64 4.92 8.97
N ASP A 60 -5.00 4.29 10.08
CA ASP A 60 -6.40 4.08 10.49
C ASP A 60 -7.22 3.36 9.40
N CYS A 61 -6.60 2.33 8.80
CA CYS A 61 -7.20 1.50 7.76
C CYS A 61 -8.00 0.34 8.37
N ASP A 62 -9.03 -0.11 7.66
CA ASP A 62 -9.77 -1.33 8.00
C ASP A 62 -9.10 -2.60 7.45
N LEU A 63 -8.36 -2.43 6.36
CA LEU A 63 -7.66 -3.50 5.66
C LEU A 63 -6.37 -2.94 5.07
N VAL A 64 -5.28 -3.71 5.15
CA VAL A 64 -4.07 -3.48 4.36
C VAL A 64 -3.79 -4.72 3.50
N VAL A 65 -3.72 -4.53 2.19
CA VAL A 65 -3.24 -5.53 1.24
C VAL A 65 -1.73 -5.36 1.12
N ALA A 66 -0.96 -6.39 1.44
CA ALA A 66 0.49 -6.33 1.40
C ALA A 66 1.09 -7.44 0.55
N ASN A 67 2.08 -7.12 -0.28
CA ASN A 67 2.86 -8.11 -1.02
C ASN A 67 4.36 -7.92 -0.83
N ASP A 68 5.09 -9.03 -0.82
CA ASP A 68 6.54 -9.05 -0.89
C ASP A 68 6.98 -8.83 -2.35
N VAL A 69 7.79 -7.79 -2.59
CA VAL A 69 8.29 -7.43 -3.93
C VAL A 69 9.79 -7.68 -4.08
N SER A 70 10.39 -8.44 -3.16
CA SER A 70 11.79 -8.83 -3.24
C SER A 70 12.07 -9.93 -4.28
N GLN A 71 11.03 -10.68 -4.69
CA GLN A 71 11.17 -11.78 -5.65
C GLN A 71 11.01 -11.29 -7.09
N GLU A 72 12.02 -11.56 -7.92
CA GLU A 72 11.95 -11.30 -9.36
C GLU A 72 10.85 -12.15 -10.03
N GLY A 73 10.08 -11.53 -10.92
CA GLY A 73 9.01 -12.20 -11.67
C GLY A 73 7.65 -12.31 -10.94
N LEU A 74 7.52 -11.71 -9.75
CA LEU A 74 6.26 -11.60 -9.00
C LEU A 74 5.93 -10.13 -8.69
N GLY A 75 4.65 -9.77 -8.74
CA GLY A 75 4.20 -8.43 -8.39
C GLY A 75 4.28 -7.45 -9.57
N PHE A 76 5.26 -6.54 -9.60
CA PHE A 76 5.18 -5.37 -10.49
C PHE A 76 5.23 -5.72 -11.98
N ASP A 77 6.14 -6.59 -12.40
CA ASP A 77 6.38 -6.92 -13.83
C ASP A 77 5.85 -8.31 -14.23
N SER A 78 4.76 -8.73 -13.59
CA SER A 78 4.13 -10.05 -13.78
C SER A 78 2.62 -9.98 -13.68
N ASP A 79 1.88 -10.82 -14.39
CA ASP A 79 0.43 -10.92 -14.21
C ASP A 79 0.04 -11.61 -12.89
N HIS A 80 1.00 -12.21 -12.20
CA HIS A 80 0.80 -12.92 -10.94
C HIS A 80 1.34 -12.14 -9.74
N ASN A 81 0.70 -12.34 -8.59
CA ASN A 81 1.14 -11.77 -7.32
C ASN A 81 0.77 -12.71 -6.17
N GLN A 82 1.36 -12.48 -5.01
CA GLN A 82 0.98 -13.12 -3.77
C GLN A 82 0.85 -12.04 -2.70
N VAL A 83 -0.35 -11.92 -2.13
CA VAL A 83 -0.67 -10.89 -1.13
C VAL A 83 -1.10 -11.55 0.18
N ILE A 84 -0.94 -10.80 1.26
CA ILE A 84 -1.63 -11.04 2.52
C ILE A 84 -2.63 -9.91 2.76
N LEU A 85 -3.78 -10.27 3.33
CA LEU A 85 -4.79 -9.34 3.81
C LEU A 85 -4.60 -9.17 5.32
N VAL A 86 -4.32 -7.95 5.74
CA VAL A 86 -4.08 -7.62 7.16
C VAL A 86 -5.26 -6.82 7.67
N TYR A 87 -5.96 -7.39 8.65
CA TYR A 87 -7.07 -6.79 9.37
C TYR A 87 -6.61 -6.35 10.77
N PRO A 88 -7.44 -5.62 11.55
CA PRO A 88 -7.11 -5.28 12.93
C PRO A 88 -6.90 -6.50 13.83
N ASP A 89 -7.65 -7.58 13.60
CA ASP A 89 -7.75 -8.76 14.44
C ASP A 89 -7.04 -9.99 13.87
N ARG A 90 -6.92 -10.08 12.54
CA ARG A 90 -6.37 -11.26 11.84
C ARG A 90 -5.50 -10.90 10.65
N VAL A 91 -4.77 -11.91 10.17
CA VAL A 91 -4.04 -11.88 8.91
C VAL A 91 -4.45 -13.09 8.10
N GLU A 92 -4.69 -12.87 6.83
CA GLU A 92 -5.18 -13.88 5.90
C GLU A 92 -4.28 -13.90 4.65
N PRO A 93 -3.46 -14.95 4.46
CA PRO A 93 -2.66 -15.08 3.25
C PRO A 93 -3.53 -15.54 2.07
N LEU A 94 -3.35 -14.91 0.92
CA LEU A 94 -3.94 -15.36 -0.34
C LEU A 94 -2.93 -16.23 -1.12
N PRO A 95 -3.40 -17.19 -1.92
CA PRO A 95 -2.53 -17.98 -2.78
C PRO A 95 -1.83 -17.09 -3.82
N LEU A 96 -0.71 -17.59 -4.36
CA LEU A 96 -0.13 -17.04 -5.59
C LEU A 96 -1.16 -17.18 -6.71
N ASP A 97 -1.58 -16.07 -7.28
CA ASP A 97 -2.62 -16.06 -8.30
C ASP A 97 -2.44 -14.86 -9.25
N THR A 98 -3.27 -14.81 -10.29
CA THR A 98 -3.38 -13.66 -11.18
C THR A 98 -3.84 -12.42 -10.40
N LYS A 99 -3.31 -11.26 -10.77
CA LYS A 99 -3.73 -9.96 -10.22
C LYS A 99 -5.24 -9.73 -10.36
N GLU A 100 -5.83 -10.22 -11.45
CA GLU A 100 -7.27 -10.12 -11.69
C GLU A 100 -8.06 -10.93 -10.68
N HIS A 101 -7.69 -12.19 -10.42
CA HIS A 101 -8.39 -13.00 -9.43
C HIS A 101 -8.16 -12.46 -8.01
N LEU A 102 -6.94 -12.03 -7.68
CA LEU A 102 -6.66 -11.36 -6.39
C LEU A 102 -7.49 -10.09 -6.19
N ALA A 103 -7.73 -9.31 -7.25
CA ALA A 103 -8.58 -8.12 -7.16
C ALA A 103 -10.02 -8.48 -6.78
N HIS A 104 -10.57 -9.59 -7.29
CA HIS A 104 -11.88 -10.08 -6.90
C HIS A 104 -11.91 -10.50 -5.42
N LEU A 105 -10.90 -11.25 -4.95
CA LEU A 105 -10.81 -11.66 -3.54
C LEU A 105 -10.69 -10.46 -2.59
N ILE A 106 -9.95 -9.42 -2.99
CA ILE A 106 -9.87 -8.16 -2.23
C ILE A 106 -11.24 -7.46 -2.20
N LEU A 107 -11.98 -7.45 -3.31
CA LEU A 107 -13.33 -6.87 -3.37
C LEU A 107 -14.31 -7.63 -2.48
N ASP A 108 -14.28 -8.96 -2.48
CA ASP A 108 -15.09 -9.81 -1.61
C ASP A 108 -14.82 -9.47 -0.12
N SER A 109 -13.54 -9.34 0.24
CA SER A 109 -13.12 -8.93 1.60
C SER A 109 -13.66 -7.55 1.98
N VAL A 110 -13.66 -6.60 1.05
CA VAL A 110 -14.24 -5.26 1.27
C VAL A 110 -15.75 -5.32 1.41
N GLN A 111 -16.43 -6.17 0.62
CA GLN A 111 -17.88 -6.37 0.73
C GLN A 111 -18.27 -6.97 2.08
N GLU A 112 -17.50 -7.91 2.61
CA GLU A 112 -17.69 -8.46 3.96
C GLU A 112 -17.56 -7.37 5.03
N LEU A 113 -16.51 -6.54 4.96
CA LEU A 113 -16.30 -5.41 5.88
C LEU A 113 -17.43 -4.38 5.81
N LEU A 114 -17.94 -4.10 4.61
CA LEU A 114 -19.10 -3.21 4.42
C LEU A 114 -20.36 -3.81 5.06
N SER A 115 -20.57 -5.11 4.89
CA SER A 115 -21.75 -5.81 5.42
C SER A 115 -21.73 -5.89 6.95
N ALA A 116 -20.55 -6.05 7.56
CA ALA A 116 -20.39 -6.09 9.02
C ALA A 116 -20.56 -4.72 9.71
N ARG A 117 -20.59 -3.62 8.93
CA ARG A 117 -20.78 -2.25 9.43
C ARG A 117 -22.24 -1.80 9.46
N GLY A 118 -23.14 -2.54 8.80
CA GLY A 118 -24.60 -2.31 8.81
C GLY A 118 -25.32 -3.16 9.84
#